data_AF-T2GCB2-F1
#
_entry.id   AF-T2GCB2-F1
#
_cell.length_a   1.000
_cell.length_b   1.000
_cell.length_c   1.000
_cell.angle_alpha   90.00
_cell.angle_beta   90.00
_cell.angle_gamma   90.00
#
_symmetry.space_group_name_H-M   'P 1'
#
loop_
_entity.id
_entity.type
_entity.pdbx_description
1 polymer ?
#
loop_
_entity_poly.entity_id
_entity_poly.type
_entity_poly.pdbx_seq_one_letter_code
_entity_poly.pdbx_strand_id
1 'polypeptide(L)'
;MTHRSRITIAPTAQALPLDALKAHLRVTHDAEDELILAALAAAVSYGEHLTNRQWLQATRVLTLDAWPSRLAWTAYVELPFPPLQRVESVVYVDAAGETQTMVEGVDYVVDNSSGTMPARLYRGEAWPQTVIRPGAVSITYVCGFPQTESPEVAVLPPGIVAWLKIRVADLYAQRESLAMESRSQSFVELPRSYVDGLLDPWIVPGGM
;
A
#
# COMPACT_ATOMS: atom_id res chain seq x y z
N MET A 1 17.30 12.08 6.21
CA MET A 1 17.34 10.61 6.43
C MET A 1 16.63 9.97 5.26
N THR A 2 17.35 9.15 4.48
CA THR A 2 16.76 8.46 3.35
C THR A 2 16.12 7.19 3.88
N HIS A 3 14.80 7.08 3.82
CA HIS A 3 14.10 5.85 4.15
C HIS A 3 13.81 5.09 2.85
N ARG A 4 14.11 3.78 2.82
CA ARG A 4 13.82 2.94 1.65
C ARG A 4 12.93 1.80 2.09
N SER A 5 11.69 1.81 1.61
CA SER A 5 10.80 0.65 1.73
C SER A 5 10.93 -0.20 0.48
N ARG A 6 10.94 -1.53 0.64
CA ARG A 6 10.75 -2.47 -0.48
C ARG A 6 9.77 -3.56 -0.08
N ILE A 7 9.08 -4.12 -1.05
CA ILE A 7 8.29 -5.35 -0.87
C ILE A 7 9.26 -6.53 -0.85
N THR A 8 9.10 -7.41 0.13
CA THR A 8 9.88 -8.65 0.27
C THR A 8 9.02 -9.87 -0.05
N ILE A 9 7.74 -9.84 0.30
CA ILE A 9 6.75 -10.86 -0.08
C ILE A 9 5.61 -10.14 -0.80
N ALA A 10 5.43 -10.48 -2.08
CA ALA A 10 4.38 -9.89 -2.90
C ALA A 10 2.98 -10.40 -2.48
N PRO A 11 1.92 -9.62 -2.72
CA PRO A 11 0.56 -10.09 -2.50
C PRO A 11 0.25 -11.34 -3.32
N THR A 12 -0.39 -12.32 -2.68
CA THR A 12 -0.90 -13.53 -3.34
C THR A 12 -2.41 -13.47 -3.61
N ALA A 13 -3.13 -12.62 -2.86
CA ALA A 13 -4.57 -12.43 -3.04
C ALA A 13 -4.85 -11.50 -4.23
N GLN A 14 -5.99 -11.71 -4.87
CA GLN A 14 -6.55 -10.83 -5.88
C GLN A 14 -7.35 -9.69 -5.23
N ALA A 15 -7.41 -8.53 -5.89
CA ALA A 15 -8.17 -7.40 -5.38
C ALA A 15 -9.69 -7.62 -5.45
N LEU A 16 -10.17 -8.27 -6.50
CA LEU A 16 -11.58 -8.55 -6.75
C LEU A 16 -11.70 -9.89 -7.49
N PRO A 17 -12.73 -10.71 -7.21
CA PRO A 17 -12.92 -11.97 -7.92
C PRO A 17 -13.23 -11.70 -9.40
N LEU A 18 -12.68 -12.54 -10.27
CA LEU A 18 -12.82 -12.40 -11.72
C LEU A 18 -14.28 -12.41 -12.16
N ASP A 19 -15.12 -13.27 -11.59
CA ASP A 19 -16.55 -13.34 -11.89
C ASP A 19 -17.28 -12.02 -11.61
N ALA A 20 -16.90 -11.30 -10.56
CA ALA A 20 -17.49 -9.99 -10.26
C ALA A 20 -17.06 -8.91 -11.26
N LEU A 21 -15.85 -9.02 -11.83
CA LEU A 21 -15.38 -8.15 -12.90
C LEU A 21 -16.09 -8.48 -14.21
N LYS A 22 -16.19 -9.75 -14.58
CA LYS A 22 -16.92 -10.21 -15.78
C LYS A 22 -18.38 -9.79 -15.72
N ALA A 23 -19.03 -9.93 -14.57
CA ALA A 23 -20.39 -9.45 -14.35
C ALA A 23 -20.50 -7.92 -14.53
N HIS A 24 -19.51 -7.15 -14.06
CA HIS A 24 -19.48 -5.70 -14.24
C HIS A 24 -19.29 -5.29 -15.71
N LEU A 25 -18.41 -5.99 -16.43
CA LEU A 25 -18.10 -5.76 -17.85
C LEU A 25 -19.13 -6.38 -18.81
N ARG A 26 -20.07 -7.18 -18.30
CA ARG A 26 -21.03 -7.97 -19.08
C ARG A 26 -20.36 -8.98 -20.02
N VAL A 27 -19.23 -9.55 -19.60
CA VAL A 27 -18.49 -10.58 -20.32
C VAL A 27 -18.97 -11.96 -19.85
N THR A 28 -19.34 -12.83 -20.79
CA THR A 28 -19.89 -14.18 -20.49
C THR A 28 -19.00 -15.32 -20.99
N HIS A 29 -17.77 -15.02 -21.41
CA HIS A 29 -16.81 -15.99 -21.94
C HIS A 29 -15.46 -15.85 -21.25
N ASP A 30 -14.55 -16.80 -21.49
CA ASP A 30 -13.27 -16.88 -20.77
C ASP A 30 -12.07 -16.40 -21.60
N ALA A 31 -12.28 -16.12 -22.90
CA ALA A 31 -11.21 -15.74 -23.83
C ALA A 31 -10.45 -14.45 -23.47
N GLU A 32 -11.00 -13.62 -22.57
CA GLU A 32 -10.42 -12.35 -22.16
C GLU A 32 -10.12 -12.29 -20.66
N ASP A 33 -10.16 -13.43 -19.97
CA ASP A 33 -9.91 -13.50 -18.53
C ASP A 33 -8.53 -12.95 -18.17
N GLU A 34 -7.49 -13.33 -18.91
CA GLU A 34 -6.13 -12.82 -18.72
C GLU A 34 -6.04 -11.30 -18.91
N LEU A 35 -6.79 -10.75 -19.87
CA LEU A 35 -6.82 -9.30 -20.15
C LEU A 35 -7.50 -8.55 -19.00
N ILE A 36 -8.61 -9.08 -18.48
CA ILE A 36 -9.33 -8.49 -17.34
C ILE A 36 -8.46 -8.50 -16.09
N LEU A 37 -7.73 -9.60 -15.84
CA LEU A 37 -6.81 -9.70 -14.71
C LEU A 37 -5.61 -8.75 -14.84
N ALA A 38 -5.07 -8.58 -16.05
CA ALA A 38 -4.00 -7.62 -16.30
C ALA A 38 -4.47 -6.17 -16.07
N ALA A 39 -5.68 -5.82 -16.52
CA ALA A 39 -6.29 -4.52 -16.26
C ALA A 39 -6.51 -4.29 -14.76
N LEU A 40 -6.95 -5.31 -14.02
CA LEU A 40 -7.09 -5.24 -12.57
C LEU A 40 -5.75 -4.97 -11.88
N ALA A 41 -4.70 -5.70 -12.25
CA ALA A 41 -3.36 -5.51 -11.67
C ALA A 41 -2.82 -4.09 -11.92
N ALA A 42 -3.01 -3.57 -13.14
CA ALA A 42 -2.65 -2.19 -13.48
C ALA A 42 -3.44 -1.16 -12.66
N ALA A 43 -4.75 -1.35 -12.52
CA ALA A 43 -5.60 -0.48 -11.72
C ALA A 43 -5.19 -0.50 -10.24
N VAL A 44 -4.90 -1.67 -9.67
CA VAL A 44 -4.41 -1.78 -8.28
C VAL A 44 -3.10 -1.02 -8.11
N SER A 45 -2.11 -1.22 -8.98
CA SER A 45 -0.84 -0.52 -8.90
C SER A 45 -1.01 1.00 -8.97
N TYR A 46 -1.90 1.47 -9.86
CA TYR A 46 -2.21 2.89 -9.98
C TYR A 46 -2.91 3.44 -8.73
N GLY A 47 -3.88 2.72 -8.19
CA GLY A 47 -4.62 3.12 -7.00
C GLY A 47 -3.76 3.14 -5.73
N GLU A 48 -2.87 2.15 -5.57
CA GLU A 48 -1.87 2.12 -4.50
C GLU A 48 -0.89 3.31 -4.59
N HIS A 49 -0.49 3.68 -5.81
CA HIS A 49 0.32 4.87 -6.06
C HIS A 49 -0.43 6.16 -5.68
N LEU A 50 -1.66 6.34 -6.14
CA LEU A 50 -2.47 7.54 -5.84
C LEU A 50 -2.75 7.73 -4.35
N THR A 51 -2.97 6.62 -3.64
CA THR A 51 -3.30 6.66 -2.20
C THR A 51 -2.08 6.59 -1.29
N ASN A 52 -0.89 6.35 -1.84
CA ASN A 52 0.35 6.03 -1.13
C ASN A 52 0.14 4.95 -0.05
N ARG A 53 -0.56 3.87 -0.46
CA ARG A 53 -1.09 2.82 0.42
C ARG A 53 -0.78 1.44 -0.17
N GLN A 54 -0.65 0.43 0.70
CA GLN A 54 -0.74 -0.96 0.28
C GLN A 54 -2.21 -1.40 0.36
N TRP A 55 -2.81 -1.85 -0.74
CA TRP A 55 -4.19 -2.34 -0.76
C TRP A 55 -4.23 -3.84 -0.47
N LEU A 56 -3.40 -4.61 -1.18
CA LEU A 56 -3.31 -6.06 -1.01
C LEU A 56 -2.24 -6.41 0.01
N GLN A 57 -2.53 -7.36 0.91
CA GLN A 57 -1.58 -7.77 1.94
C GLN A 57 -0.21 -8.12 1.35
N ALA A 58 0.84 -7.45 1.82
CA ALA A 58 2.23 -7.66 1.44
C ALA A 58 3.14 -7.52 2.67
N THR A 59 4.29 -8.19 2.63
CA THR A 59 5.35 -7.97 3.61
C THR A 59 6.36 -6.98 3.03
N ARG A 60 6.61 -5.89 3.77
CA ARG A 60 7.56 -4.85 3.40
C ARG A 60 8.70 -4.77 4.40
N VAL A 61 9.84 -4.32 3.93
CA VAL A 61 11.01 -4.00 4.74
C VAL A 61 11.33 -2.52 4.58
N LEU A 62 11.27 -1.79 5.68
CA LEU A 62 11.74 -0.41 5.80
C LEU A 62 13.18 -0.45 6.29
N THR A 63 14.10 0.13 5.52
CA THR A 63 15.49 0.31 5.93
C THR A 63 15.79 1.78 6.20
N LEU A 64 16.49 2.03 7.31
CA LEU A 64 16.97 3.35 7.73
C LEU A 64 18.47 3.30 7.96
N ASP A 65 19.16 4.40 7.67
CA ASP A 65 20.60 4.52 7.88
C ASP A 65 20.99 4.74 9.35
N ALA A 66 20.04 5.19 10.17
CA ALA A 66 20.11 5.35 11.62
C ALA A 66 18.70 5.62 12.17
N TRP A 67 18.54 5.48 13.48
CA TRP A 67 17.31 5.90 14.17
C TRP A 67 17.07 7.42 14.06
N PRO A 68 15.80 7.89 14.07
CA PRO A 68 15.48 9.31 14.06
C PRO A 68 16.11 10.01 15.27
N SER A 69 16.59 11.25 15.07
CA SER A 69 17.46 11.92 16.04
C SER A 69 16.81 12.03 17.43
N ARG A 70 17.62 11.77 18.46
CA ARG A 70 17.25 11.57 19.87
C ARG A 70 16.55 12.76 20.55
N LEU A 71 16.56 13.96 19.94
CA LEU A 71 16.19 15.22 20.59
C LEU A 71 14.73 15.68 20.33
N ALA A 72 13.92 14.89 19.63
CA ALA A 72 12.53 15.24 19.40
C ALA A 72 11.57 14.31 20.15
N TRP A 73 10.61 14.92 20.85
CA TRP A 73 9.39 14.25 21.35
C TRP A 73 8.56 13.64 20.21
N THR A 74 8.85 14.02 18.97
CA THR A 74 8.30 13.48 17.72
C THR A 74 9.21 12.45 17.02
N ALA A 75 10.28 11.96 17.64
CA ALA A 75 11.18 10.96 17.02
C ALA A 75 10.59 9.53 17.09
N TYR A 76 9.46 9.33 16.40
CA TYR A 76 8.92 8.04 16.01
C TYR A 76 9.48 7.61 14.65
N VAL A 77 9.38 6.31 14.35
CA VAL A 77 9.57 5.80 13.00
C VAL A 77 8.21 5.56 12.36
N GLU A 78 7.94 6.25 11.26
CA GLU A 78 6.72 6.03 10.49
C GLU A 78 6.89 4.81 9.57
N LEU A 79 5.92 3.90 9.60
CA LEU A 79 5.82 2.77 8.68
C LEU A 79 4.97 3.18 7.48
N PRO A 80 5.57 3.38 6.30
CA PRO A 80 4.84 3.81 5.14
C PRO A 80 3.93 2.68 4.62
N PHE A 81 2.98 3.05 3.76
CA PHE A 81 2.01 2.15 3.13
C PHE A 81 1.06 1.48 4.14
N PRO A 82 0.17 2.25 4.80
CA PRO A 82 -0.88 1.68 5.64
C PRO A 82 -1.85 0.79 4.80
N PRO A 83 -2.86 0.13 5.42
CA PRO A 83 -2.99 -0.09 6.85
C PRO A 83 -1.92 -1.09 7.32
N LEU A 84 -1.35 -0.85 8.50
CA LEU A 84 -0.49 -1.84 9.14
C LEU A 84 -1.36 -2.99 9.68
N GLN A 85 -0.97 -4.23 9.42
CA GLN A 85 -1.55 -5.39 10.09
C GLN A 85 -0.74 -5.78 11.32
N ARG A 86 0.58 -5.94 11.16
CA ARG A 86 1.50 -6.26 12.25
C ARG A 86 2.95 -5.93 11.89
N VAL A 87 3.75 -5.66 12.91
CA VAL A 87 5.22 -5.64 12.79
C VAL A 87 5.72 -7.06 13.02
N GLU A 88 6.59 -7.56 12.13
CA GLU A 88 7.16 -8.90 12.26
C GLU A 88 8.51 -8.88 12.95
N SER A 89 9.35 -7.90 12.63
CA SER A 89 10.65 -7.75 13.28
C SER A 89 11.17 -6.32 13.19
N VAL A 90 11.87 -5.90 14.24
CA VAL A 90 12.65 -4.67 14.26
C VAL A 90 14.07 -5.05 14.63
N VAL A 91 14.99 -4.86 13.70
CA VAL A 91 16.39 -5.27 13.83
C VAL A 91 17.28 -4.07 13.55
N TYR A 92 18.37 -3.93 14.32
CA TYR A 92 19.35 -2.89 14.09
C TYR A 92 20.77 -3.41 14.30
N VAL A 93 21.74 -2.69 13.74
CA VAL A 93 23.18 -2.94 13.97
C VAL A 93 23.67 -1.93 15.00
N ASP A 94 24.15 -2.43 16.14
CA ASP A 94 24.63 -1.60 17.23
C ASP A 94 25.99 -0.92 16.91
N ALA A 95 26.50 -0.14 17.87
CA ALA A 95 27.77 0.56 17.71
C ALA A 95 29.00 -0.36 17.63
N ALA A 96 28.88 -1.61 18.10
CA ALA A 96 29.92 -2.64 17.98
C ALA A 96 29.85 -3.39 16.64
N GLY A 97 28.80 -3.16 15.84
CA GLY A 97 28.59 -3.83 14.56
C GLY A 97 27.81 -5.14 14.68
N GLU A 98 27.23 -5.44 15.85
CA GLU A 98 26.43 -6.64 16.07
C GLU A 98 24.95 -6.38 15.80
N THR A 99 24.27 -7.42 15.28
CA THR A 99 22.84 -7.37 14.99
C THR A 99 22.04 -7.62 16.25
N GLN A 100 21.16 -6.67 16.59
CA GLN A 100 20.26 -6.73 17.74
C GLN A 100 18.81 -6.72 17.28
N THR A 101 17.96 -7.46 17.98
CA THR A 101 16.51 -7.52 17.73
C THR A 101 15.78 -6.79 18.85
N MET A 102 14.86 -5.90 18.49
CA MET A 102 14.00 -5.20 19.44
C MET A 102 12.70 -5.96 19.67
N VAL A 103 12.20 -5.91 20.90
CA VAL A 103 10.97 -6.56 21.35
C VAL A 103 9.86 -5.52 21.53
N GLU A 104 8.72 -5.77 20.89
CA GLU A 104 7.51 -4.93 21.05
C GLU A 104 6.99 -5.00 22.50
N GLY A 105 6.57 -3.86 23.04
CA GLY A 105 6.11 -3.71 24.42
C GLY A 105 7.23 -3.53 25.45
N VAL A 106 8.49 -3.81 25.06
CA VAL A 106 9.68 -3.62 25.91
C VAL A 106 10.53 -2.48 25.37
N ASP A 107 11.01 -2.62 24.13
CA ASP A 107 11.93 -1.68 23.51
C ASP A 107 11.19 -0.60 22.70
N TYR A 108 10.05 -0.96 22.12
CA TYR A 108 9.20 -0.06 21.33
C TYR A 108 7.72 -0.41 21.46
N VAL A 109 6.85 0.54 21.13
CA VAL A 109 5.39 0.40 21.07
C VAL A 109 4.93 0.80 19.67
N VAL A 110 3.99 0.03 19.11
CA VAL A 110 3.36 0.33 17.83
C VAL A 110 2.07 1.10 18.07
N ASP A 111 2.00 2.31 17.54
CA ASP A 111 0.77 3.08 17.41
C ASP A 111 0.17 2.86 16.02
N ASN A 112 -0.90 2.08 15.97
CA ASN A 112 -1.74 1.84 14.79
C ASN A 112 -3.19 2.28 15.06
N SER A 113 -3.41 3.18 16.02
CA SER A 113 -4.75 3.57 16.51
C SER A 113 -5.63 4.17 15.42
N SER A 114 -5.05 4.85 14.43
CA SER A 114 -5.79 5.41 13.29
C SER A 114 -6.34 4.33 12.36
N GLY A 115 -5.66 3.18 12.23
CA GLY A 115 -5.95 2.12 11.26
C GLY A 115 -5.78 2.52 9.78
N THR A 116 -5.97 3.78 9.44
CA THR A 116 -5.88 4.31 8.07
C THR A 116 -4.59 5.09 7.83
N MET A 117 -4.06 5.81 8.80
CA MET A 117 -2.79 6.52 8.66
C MET A 117 -1.57 5.60 8.81
N PRO A 118 -0.39 6.00 8.30
CA PRO A 118 0.86 5.29 8.56
C PRO A 118 1.06 5.03 10.05
N ALA A 119 1.34 3.77 10.40
CA ALA A 119 1.59 3.39 11.78
C ALA A 119 2.94 3.97 12.26
N ARG A 120 3.06 4.19 13.56
CA ARG A 120 4.25 4.81 14.16
C ARG A 120 4.85 3.90 15.21
N LEU A 121 6.16 3.70 15.13
CA LEU A 121 6.94 3.03 16.18
C LEU A 121 7.47 4.10 17.11
N TYR A 122 7.05 4.02 18.37
CA TYR A 122 7.58 4.83 19.46
C TYR A 122 8.55 4.00 20.28
N ARG A 123 9.68 4.60 20.64
CA ARG A 123 10.60 4.01 21.62
C ARG A 123 10.03 4.11 23.04
N GLY A 124 10.59 3.32 23.96
CA GLY A 124 10.44 3.56 25.40
C GLY A 124 11.09 4.88 25.83
N GLU A 125 12.32 4.83 26.34
CA GLU A 125 13.04 6.03 26.76
C GLU A 125 13.82 6.67 25.61
N ALA A 126 14.62 5.86 24.89
CA ALA A 126 15.38 6.33 23.73
C ALA A 126 15.72 5.20 22.76
N TRP A 127 15.94 5.56 21.49
CA TRP A 127 16.43 4.62 20.50
C TRP A 127 17.87 4.22 20.85
N PRO A 128 18.23 2.93 20.71
CA PRO A 128 19.59 2.48 20.95
C PRO A 128 20.57 3.13 19.96
N GLN A 129 21.83 3.21 20.34
CA GLN A 129 22.85 3.68 19.40
C GLN A 129 23.05 2.65 18.28
N THR A 130 23.09 3.14 17.06
CA THR A 130 23.34 2.35 15.85
C THR A 130 24.65 2.78 15.23
N VAL A 131 25.34 1.87 14.55
CA VAL A 131 26.40 2.27 13.63
C VAL A 131 25.79 3.08 12.49
N ILE A 132 26.41 4.21 12.13
CA ILE A 132 25.91 5.07 11.04
C ILE A 132 26.36 4.46 9.71
N ARG A 133 25.46 3.70 9.07
CA ARG A 133 25.68 3.09 7.76
C ARG A 133 24.37 2.90 7.02
N PRO A 134 24.41 2.77 5.68
CA PRO A 134 23.22 2.39 4.93
C PRO A 134 22.58 1.10 5.46
N GLY A 135 21.27 1.18 5.77
CA GLY A 135 20.49 0.05 6.27
C GLY A 135 20.89 -0.46 7.67
N ALA A 136 21.36 0.41 8.55
CA ALA A 136 21.66 0.08 9.94
C ALA A 136 20.44 -0.40 10.73
N VAL A 137 19.23 0.01 10.32
CA VAL A 137 17.96 -0.42 10.90
C VAL A 137 17.10 -1.05 9.82
N SER A 138 16.49 -2.19 10.12
CA SER A 138 15.58 -2.92 9.25
C SER A 138 14.31 -3.28 10.02
N ILE A 139 13.17 -2.83 9.51
CA ILE A 139 11.85 -3.10 10.08
C ILE A 139 11.04 -3.88 9.07
N THR A 140 10.67 -5.11 9.41
CA THR A 140 9.82 -5.99 8.59
C THR A 140 8.41 -5.92 9.12
N TYR A 141 7.44 -5.65 8.26
CA TYR A 141 6.04 -5.49 8.64
C TYR A 141 5.10 -5.95 7.54
N VAL A 142 3.91 -6.40 7.96
CA VAL A 142 2.80 -6.77 7.07
C VAL A 142 1.82 -5.61 7.00
N CYS A 143 1.52 -5.17 5.79
CA CYS A 143 0.57 -4.10 5.51
C CYS A 143 -0.38 -4.48 4.38
N GLY A 144 -1.52 -3.81 4.30
CA GLY A 144 -2.58 -4.09 3.34
C GLY A 144 -3.89 -4.42 4.04
N PHE A 145 -5.00 -4.24 3.31
CA PHE A 145 -6.32 -4.59 3.83
C PHE A 145 -6.38 -6.08 4.18
N PRO A 146 -7.18 -6.46 5.19
CA PRO A 146 -7.32 -7.85 5.59
C PRO A 146 -7.87 -8.68 4.43
N GLN A 147 -7.53 -9.97 4.43
CA GLN A 147 -8.08 -10.96 3.50
C GLN A 147 -9.29 -11.65 4.14
N THR A 148 -10.20 -12.19 3.34
CA THR A 148 -11.18 -13.15 3.85
C THR A 148 -10.50 -14.49 4.15
N GLU A 149 -11.15 -15.36 4.92
CA GLU A 149 -10.56 -16.67 5.30
C GLU A 149 -10.24 -17.59 4.11
N SER A 150 -10.77 -17.28 2.92
CA SER A 150 -10.27 -17.82 1.66
C SER A 150 -9.22 -16.87 1.08
N PRO A 151 -7.93 -17.25 0.99
CA PRO A 151 -6.78 -16.37 0.72
C PRO A 151 -6.76 -15.74 -0.69
N GLU A 152 -7.85 -15.82 -1.44
CA GLU A 152 -7.93 -15.44 -2.84
C GLU A 152 -8.35 -13.99 -3.04
N VAL A 153 -9.05 -13.35 -2.09
CA VAL A 153 -9.61 -12.00 -2.29
C VAL A 153 -9.42 -11.09 -1.08
N ALA A 154 -8.92 -9.87 -1.33
CA ALA A 154 -8.79 -8.83 -0.31
C ALA A 154 -10.15 -8.19 0.07
N VAL A 155 -10.31 -7.83 1.35
CA VAL A 155 -11.48 -7.10 1.86
C VAL A 155 -11.23 -5.60 1.68
N LEU A 156 -11.52 -5.10 0.48
CA LEU A 156 -11.33 -3.69 0.15
C LEU A 156 -12.56 -2.85 0.53
N PRO A 157 -12.36 -1.59 0.98
CA PRO A 157 -13.46 -0.66 1.19
C PRO A 157 -14.32 -0.44 -0.06
N PRO A 158 -15.64 -0.21 0.07
CA PRO A 158 -16.55 -0.07 -1.08
C PRO A 158 -16.13 0.99 -2.10
N GLY A 159 -15.54 2.11 -1.65
CA GLY A 159 -15.04 3.16 -2.55
C GLY A 159 -13.89 2.69 -3.43
N ILE A 160 -12.96 1.92 -2.87
CA ILE A 160 -11.85 1.31 -3.62
C ILE A 160 -12.38 0.25 -4.60
N VAL A 161 -13.35 -0.56 -4.17
CA VAL A 161 -14.00 -1.56 -5.04
C VAL A 161 -14.69 -0.91 -6.23
N ALA A 162 -15.44 0.16 -6.01
CA ALA A 162 -16.12 0.90 -7.07
C ALA A 162 -15.11 1.54 -8.03
N TRP A 163 -14.06 2.16 -7.50
CA TRP A 163 -12.98 2.75 -8.29
C TRP A 163 -12.29 1.71 -9.18
N LEU A 164 -11.94 0.54 -8.62
CA LEU A 164 -11.33 -0.55 -9.37
C LEU A 164 -12.21 -1.03 -10.52
N LYS A 165 -13.51 -1.22 -10.27
CA LYS A 165 -14.47 -1.66 -11.31
C LYS A 165 -14.53 -0.68 -12.47
N ILE A 166 -14.60 0.63 -12.18
CA ILE A 166 -14.62 1.68 -13.20
C ILE A 166 -13.30 1.67 -13.99
N ARG A 167 -12.14 1.63 -13.31
CA ARG A 167 -10.83 1.63 -13.99
C ARG A 167 -10.59 0.40 -14.85
N VAL A 168 -11.03 -0.77 -14.40
CA VAL A 168 -10.98 -1.99 -15.21
C VAL A 168 -11.88 -1.88 -16.44
N ALA A 169 -13.08 -1.30 -16.29
CA ALA A 169 -13.97 -1.05 -17.43
C ALA A 169 -13.36 -0.08 -18.44
N ASP A 170 -12.73 1.00 -17.98
CA ASP A 170 -12.04 1.97 -18.84
C ASP A 170 -10.92 1.29 -19.65
N LEU A 171 -10.03 0.55 -18.99
CA LEU A 171 -8.90 -0.14 -19.63
C LEU A 171 -9.36 -1.26 -20.58
N TYR A 172 -10.45 -1.94 -20.24
CA TYR A 172 -11.02 -3.00 -21.08
C TYR A 172 -11.63 -2.42 -22.37
N ALA A 173 -12.37 -1.32 -22.25
CA ALA A 173 -13.06 -0.66 -23.36
C ALA A 173 -12.10 0.15 -24.25
N GLN A 174 -11.10 0.82 -23.65
CA GLN A 174 -10.13 1.65 -24.36
C GLN A 174 -8.71 1.10 -24.17
N ARG A 175 -8.26 0.33 -25.16
CA ARG A 175 -6.95 -0.34 -25.17
C ARG A 175 -5.83 0.49 -25.81
N GLU A 176 -6.18 1.65 -26.34
CA GLU A 176 -5.25 2.58 -26.98
C GLU A 176 -4.91 3.75 -26.05
N SER A 177 -3.71 4.29 -26.19
CA SER A 177 -3.25 5.45 -25.43
C SER A 177 -3.89 6.77 -25.89
N LEU A 178 -4.52 6.77 -27.08
CA LEU A 178 -5.15 7.94 -27.69
C LEU A 178 -6.56 7.57 -28.15
N ALA A 179 -7.53 8.44 -27.87
CA ALA A 179 -8.86 8.34 -28.46
C ALA A 179 -9.01 9.46 -29.51
N MET A 180 -9.56 9.14 -30.68
CA MET A 180 -9.85 10.14 -31.69
C MET A 180 -11.11 10.92 -31.28
N GLU A 181 -10.99 12.22 -31.02
CA GLU A 181 -12.15 13.08 -30.73
C GLU A 181 -13.07 13.14 -31.95
N SER A 182 -14.13 12.32 -31.97
CA SER A 182 -15.20 12.49 -32.96
C SER A 182 -15.95 13.77 -32.61
N ARG A 183 -15.76 14.82 -33.42
CA ARG A 183 -16.55 16.05 -33.36
C ARG A 183 -18.03 15.66 -33.36
N SER A 184 -18.73 15.93 -32.25
CA SER A 184 -20.18 15.77 -31.99
C SER A 184 -20.71 14.52 -31.25
N GLN A 185 -19.89 13.85 -30.44
CA GLN A 185 -20.36 13.23 -29.19
C GLN A 185 -19.39 13.61 -28.08
N SER A 186 -19.69 14.66 -27.32
CA SER A 186 -18.81 15.12 -26.24
C SER A 186 -18.82 14.09 -25.11
N PHE A 187 -17.82 13.23 -25.05
CA PHE A 187 -17.46 12.55 -23.82
C PHE A 187 -16.97 13.62 -22.85
N VAL A 188 -17.80 13.97 -21.89
CA VAL A 188 -17.39 14.82 -20.78
C VAL A 188 -16.57 13.93 -19.87
N GLU A 189 -15.28 14.22 -19.72
CA GLU A 189 -14.50 13.67 -18.62
C GLU A 189 -15.26 14.03 -17.34
N LEU A 190 -15.75 13.01 -16.63
CA LEU A 190 -16.37 13.26 -15.33
C LEU A 190 -15.31 13.98 -14.50
N PRO A 191 -15.63 15.14 -13.90
CA PRO A 191 -14.64 15.92 -13.17
C PRO A 191 -13.91 14.98 -12.20
N ARG A 192 -12.60 15.20 -11.99
CA ARG A 192 -11.71 14.38 -11.14
C ARG A 192 -12.39 13.93 -9.83
N SER A 193 -13.29 14.75 -9.31
CA SER A 193 -14.18 14.50 -8.18
C SER A 193 -15.09 13.25 -8.25
N TYR A 194 -15.34 12.66 -9.43
CA TYR A 194 -16.28 11.54 -9.52
C TYR A 194 -15.61 10.18 -9.30
N VAL A 195 -14.59 9.85 -10.10
CA VAL A 195 -13.91 8.54 -9.98
C VAL A 195 -12.81 8.64 -8.93
N ASP A 196 -11.77 9.45 -9.15
CA ASP A 196 -10.64 9.54 -8.21
C ASP A 196 -11.05 10.10 -6.84
N GLY A 197 -12.11 10.91 -6.77
CA GLY A 197 -12.70 11.35 -5.50
C GLY A 197 -13.20 10.20 -4.61
N LEU A 198 -13.46 9.00 -5.15
CA LEU A 198 -13.74 7.79 -4.35
C LEU A 198 -12.56 7.37 -3.49
N LEU A 199 -11.34 7.78 -3.85
CA LEU A 199 -10.11 7.47 -3.13
C LEU A 199 -9.76 8.52 -2.06
N ASP A 200 -10.38 9.70 -2.06
CA ASP A 200 -10.05 10.81 -1.15
C ASP A 200 -9.99 10.40 0.34
N PRO A 201 -10.93 9.58 0.88
CA PRO A 201 -10.85 9.15 2.28
C PRO A 201 -9.64 8.26 2.61
N TRP A 202 -8.97 7.72 1.60
CA TRP A 202 -7.92 6.72 1.71
C TRP A 202 -6.53 7.24 1.37
N ILE A 203 -6.44 8.47 0.84
CA ILE A 203 -5.18 9.15 0.52
C ILE A 203 -4.42 9.43 1.81
N VAL A 204 -3.14 9.04 1.85
CA VAL A 204 -2.22 9.44 2.91
C VAL A 204 -1.64 10.82 2.58
N PRO A 205 -1.97 11.88 3.36
CA PRO A 205 -1.42 13.22 3.12
C PRO A 205 0.11 13.22 3.25
N GLY A 206 0.79 13.87 2.31
CA GLY A 206 2.26 13.96 2.32
C GLY A 206 2.97 12.68 1.88
N GLY A 207 2.25 11.70 1.32
CA GLY A 207 2.86 10.74 0.41
C GLY A 207 3.49 11.46 -0.77
N MET A 208 4.67 11.00 -1.21
CA MET A 208 5.57 11.65 -2.17
C MET A 208 4.89 12.51 -3.24
#